data_AF-A0A8C4TDW8-F1
#
_entry.id   AF-A0A8C4TDW8-F1
#
_cell.length_a   1.000
_cell.length_b   1.000
_cell.length_c   1.000
_cell.angle_alpha   90.00
_cell.angle_beta   90.00
_cell.angle_gamma   90.00
#
_symmetry.space_group_name_H-M   'P 1'
#
loop_
_entity.id
_entity.type
_entity.pdbx_description
1 polymer ?
#
loop_
_entity_poly.entity_id
_entity_poly.type
_entity_poly.pdbx_seq_one_letter_code
_entity_poly.pdbx_strand_id
1 'polypeptide(L)'
;GPSGWGRVTSGVESWAGPSSLHLAVNACLSPVCSLHLAAVTTIEGIGSVTSRIHPIQERIAKAHGSQCGFCTPGIVMSMYTLLRNNTLPTMEEIEEAFQGNLCRCTGYRPILEGMRTFSKVRKCLNKGSNMYIEINKKKCKDDTLPF
;
A
#
# COMPACT_ATOMS: atom_id res chain seq x y z
N GLY A 1 5.58 12.49 -15.98
CA GLY A 1 4.23 12.78 -16.50
C GLY A 1 3.82 11.73 -17.53
N PRO A 2 2.59 11.73 -18.08
CA PRO A 2 1.34 12.36 -17.63
C PRO A 2 0.40 11.41 -16.87
N SER A 3 0.71 10.12 -16.67
CA SER A 3 -0.14 9.25 -15.81
C SER A 3 0.46 7.88 -15.42
N GLY A 4 1.73 7.58 -15.72
CA GLY A 4 2.25 6.19 -15.60
C GLY A 4 3.32 5.92 -14.54
N TRP A 5 3.92 6.95 -13.92
CA TRP A 5 5.11 6.77 -13.10
C TRP A 5 5.09 7.69 -11.88
N GLY A 6 5.00 7.09 -10.69
CA GLY A 6 5.23 7.76 -9.42
C GLY A 6 3.99 8.45 -8.83
N ARG A 7 3.15 7.69 -8.13
CA ARG A 7 2.30 8.28 -7.09
C ARG A 7 3.20 8.69 -5.92
N VAL A 8 3.36 9.99 -5.71
CA VAL A 8 3.82 10.53 -4.43
C VAL A 8 2.57 10.68 -3.61
N THR A 9 2.40 9.82 -2.62
CA THR A 9 1.22 9.91 -1.76
C THR A 9 1.41 11.04 -0.78
N SER A 10 0.86 12.22 -1.08
CA SER A 10 0.67 13.25 -0.07
C SER A 10 -0.49 12.83 0.83
N GLY A 11 -0.18 12.41 2.06
CA GLY A 11 -1.19 12.44 3.09
C GLY A 11 -1.60 13.89 3.29
N VAL A 12 -2.69 14.34 2.66
CA VAL A 12 -3.24 15.66 2.92
C VAL A 12 -3.85 15.62 4.32
N GLU A 13 -2.99 15.81 5.32
CA GLU A 13 -3.40 16.03 6.69
C GLU A 13 -3.94 17.45 6.78
N SER A 14 -5.18 17.63 6.34
CA SER A 14 -5.86 18.91 6.50
C SER A 14 -6.12 19.12 7.99
N TRP A 15 -5.57 20.21 8.55
CA TRP A 15 -5.88 20.72 9.88
C TRP A 15 -7.29 21.34 9.95
N ALA A 16 -8.27 20.74 9.26
CA ALA A 16 -9.64 21.22 9.14
C ALA A 16 -10.66 20.25 9.80
N GLY A 17 -10.22 19.45 10.76
CA GLY A 17 -11.09 18.55 11.54
C GLY A 17 -10.33 17.48 12.34
N PRO A 18 -11.04 16.64 13.13
CA PRO A 18 -10.44 15.64 14.02
C PRO A 18 -9.91 14.37 13.33
N SER A 19 -9.91 14.29 12.00
CA SER A 19 -9.57 13.08 11.23
C SER A 19 -8.55 13.34 10.13
N SER A 20 -7.41 12.65 10.20
CA SER A 20 -6.36 12.70 9.17
C SER A 20 -6.80 11.97 7.89
N LEU A 21 -6.80 12.67 6.75
CA LEU A 21 -7.09 12.10 5.43
C LEU A 21 -5.78 11.73 4.70
N HIS A 22 -5.68 10.51 4.17
CA HIS A 22 -4.51 10.08 3.40
C HIS A 22 -4.89 9.83 1.93
N LEU A 23 -4.22 10.52 0.99
CA LEU A 23 -4.53 10.45 -0.44
C LEU A 23 -3.30 10.14 -1.27
N ALA A 24 -3.46 9.22 -2.23
CA ALA A 24 -2.41 8.92 -3.19
C ALA A 24 -2.54 9.85 -4.41
N VAL A 25 -1.53 10.69 -4.66
CA VAL A 25 -1.55 11.65 -5.77
C VAL A 25 -0.37 11.45 -6.74
N ASN A 26 -0.52 11.93 -7.97
CA ASN A 26 0.57 11.91 -8.95
C ASN A 26 1.39 13.19 -8.81
N ALA A 27 2.61 13.10 -8.26
CA ALA A 27 3.46 14.29 -8.05
C ALA A 27 3.65 15.12 -9.31
N CYS A 28 3.77 14.47 -10.46
CA CYS A 28 3.97 15.17 -11.73
C CYS A 28 2.80 16.06 -12.18
N LEU A 29 1.62 15.93 -11.55
CA LEU A 29 0.43 16.72 -11.82
C LEU A 29 0.01 17.57 -10.61
N SER A 30 0.80 17.60 -9.54
CA SER A 30 0.50 18.33 -8.30
C SER A 30 1.40 19.57 -8.20
N PRO A 31 0.91 20.77 -8.54
CA PRO A 31 1.67 22.00 -8.37
C PRO A 31 2.03 22.21 -6.89
N VAL A 32 3.26 22.64 -6.61
CA VAL A 32 3.71 22.86 -5.22
C VAL A 32 2.79 23.85 -4.48
N CYS A 33 2.25 24.86 -5.17
CA CYS A 33 1.34 25.83 -4.59
C CYS A 33 0.03 25.21 -4.06
N SER A 34 -0.43 24.07 -4.59
CA SER A 34 -1.63 23.38 -4.10
C SER A 34 -1.38 22.51 -2.87
N LEU A 35 -0.12 22.39 -2.43
CA LEU A 35 0.29 21.57 -1.29
C LEU A 35 0.52 22.43 -0.02
N HIS A 36 0.07 23.68 -0.03
CA HIS A 36 0.13 24.52 1.17
C HIS A 36 -0.65 23.85 2.31
N LEU A 37 0.00 23.72 3.48
CA LEU A 37 -0.53 23.02 4.67
C LEU A 37 -0.79 21.52 4.50
N ALA A 38 -0.24 20.87 3.46
CA ALA A 38 -0.29 19.42 3.31
C ALA A 38 1.03 18.77 3.73
N ALA A 39 0.95 17.55 4.27
CA ALA A 39 2.11 16.72 4.53
C ALA A 39 2.41 15.81 3.33
N VAL A 40 3.66 15.83 2.85
CA VAL A 40 4.07 14.98 1.71
C VAL A 40 4.92 13.83 2.24
N THR A 41 4.52 12.59 1.90
CA THR A 41 5.28 11.39 2.23
C THR A 41 5.74 10.71 0.94
N THR A 42 7.04 10.44 0.84
CA THR A 42 7.64 9.70 -0.27
C THR A 42 8.09 8.31 0.19
N ILE A 43 8.62 7.50 -0.73
CA ILE A 43 9.05 6.14 -0.40
C ILE A 43 10.20 6.12 0.62
N GLU A 44 11.07 7.11 0.59
CA GLU A 44 12.16 7.28 1.54
C GLU A 44 11.64 7.64 2.94
N GLY A 45 10.49 8.32 3.00
CA GLY A 45 9.87 8.74 4.25
C GLY A 45 9.22 7.60 5.05
N ILE A 46 8.87 6.49 4.40
CA ILE A 46 8.27 5.32 5.09
C ILE A 46 9.31 4.30 5.57
N GLY A 47 10.54 4.35 5.04
CA GLY A 47 11.58 3.38 5.37
C GLY A 47 12.72 3.37 4.37
N SER A 48 13.91 3.02 4.85
CA SER A 48 15.16 2.93 4.08
C SER A 48 15.97 1.72 4.54
N VAL A 49 16.94 1.30 3.72
CA VAL A 49 17.94 0.29 4.09
C VAL A 49 18.86 0.73 5.22
N THR A 50 19.05 2.04 5.39
CA THR A 50 19.85 2.62 6.49
C THR A 50 19.06 2.75 7.79
N SER A 51 17.74 2.76 7.70
CA SER A 51 16.82 2.79 8.83
C SER A 51 16.08 1.44 8.89
N ARG A 52 14.83 1.45 9.33
CA ARG A 52 13.95 0.29 9.29
C ARG A 52 13.23 0.25 7.95
N ILE A 53 13.26 -0.89 7.28
CA ILE A 53 12.49 -1.15 6.06
C ILE A 53 11.01 -1.33 6.43
N HIS A 54 10.12 -0.68 5.68
CA HIS A 54 8.68 -0.83 5.88
C HIS A 54 8.21 -2.23 5.43
N PRO A 55 7.26 -2.89 6.13
CA PRO A 55 6.77 -4.22 5.74
C PRO A 55 6.30 -4.32 4.28
N ILE A 56 5.75 -3.24 3.71
CA ILE A 56 5.36 -3.20 2.29
C ILE A 56 6.57 -3.32 1.36
N GLN A 57 7.65 -2.59 1.66
CA GLN A 57 8.90 -2.64 0.89
C GLN A 57 9.55 -4.02 1.00
N GLU A 58 9.50 -4.63 2.18
CA GLU A 58 10.03 -5.97 2.41
C GLU A 58 9.24 -7.03 1.63
N ARG A 59 7.91 -7.02 1.70
CA ARG A 59 7.06 -8.05 1.09
C ARG A 59 7.06 -7.98 -0.43
N ILE A 60 7.10 -6.79 -1.04
CA ILE A 60 7.24 -6.68 -2.50
C ILE A 60 8.59 -7.20 -2.99
N ALA A 61 9.67 -6.99 -2.25
CA ALA A 61 10.99 -7.52 -2.59
C ALA A 61 11.04 -9.04 -2.45
N LYS A 62 10.56 -9.58 -1.32
CA LYS A 62 10.52 -11.03 -1.05
C LYS A 62 9.63 -11.80 -2.03
N ALA A 63 8.54 -11.20 -2.51
CA ALA A 63 7.64 -11.80 -3.48
C ALA A 63 8.15 -11.72 -4.94
N HIS A 64 9.37 -11.22 -5.18
CA HIS A 64 9.89 -10.95 -6.52
C HIS A 64 9.01 -9.98 -7.33
N GLY A 65 8.34 -9.05 -6.63
CA GLY A 65 7.47 -8.02 -7.19
C GLY A 65 8.22 -6.84 -7.82
N SER A 66 9.55 -6.90 -7.89
CA SER A 66 10.41 -5.89 -8.50
C SER A 66 11.47 -6.53 -9.39
N GLN A 67 11.62 -6.01 -10.61
CA GLN A 67 12.67 -6.43 -11.57
C GLN A 67 13.55 -5.22 -11.94
N CYS A 68 13.07 -4.32 -12.82
CA CYS A 68 13.80 -3.10 -13.15
C CYS A 68 13.72 -2.02 -12.06
N GLY A 69 12.88 -2.19 -11.04
CA GLY A 69 12.74 -1.28 -9.90
C GLY A 69 11.97 0.02 -10.15
N PHE A 70 11.83 0.48 -11.40
CA PHE A 70 11.35 1.84 -11.67
C PHE A 70 9.90 2.09 -11.22
N CYS A 71 8.99 1.10 -11.39
CA CYS A 71 7.60 1.24 -10.95
C CYS A 71 7.38 0.94 -9.45
N THR A 72 8.37 0.36 -8.77
CA THR A 72 8.25 -0.10 -7.38
C THR A 72 7.88 1.02 -6.41
N PRO A 73 8.45 2.25 -6.49
CA PRO A 73 8.05 3.33 -5.60
C PRO A 73 6.56 3.69 -5.67
N GLY A 74 5.98 3.79 -6.86
CA GLY A 74 4.56 4.13 -7.02
C GLY A 74 3.63 3.05 -6.47
N ILE A 75 3.98 1.78 -6.70
CA ILE A 75 3.23 0.63 -6.17
C ILE A 75 3.26 0.61 -4.64
N VAL A 76 4.45 0.76 -4.04
CA VAL A 76 4.64 0.78 -2.59
C VAL A 76 3.84 1.91 -1.95
N MET A 77 3.90 3.13 -2.52
CA MET A 77 3.16 4.27 -1.98
C MET A 77 1.64 4.11 -2.11
N SER A 78 1.16 3.49 -3.20
CA SER A 78 -0.27 3.21 -3.38
C SER A 78 -0.78 2.22 -2.33
N MET A 79 -0.01 1.15 -2.06
CA MET A 79 -0.34 0.19 -0.99
C MET A 79 -0.27 0.84 0.39
N TYR A 80 0.74 1.68 0.63
CA TYR A 80 0.91 2.37 1.90
C TYR A 80 -0.31 3.25 2.20
N THR A 81 -0.78 4.02 1.22
CA THR A 81 -2.00 4.84 1.36
C THR A 81 -3.21 3.99 1.71
N LEU A 82 -3.40 2.87 1.00
CA LEU A 82 -4.51 1.97 1.25
C LEU A 82 -4.49 1.47 2.70
N LEU A 83 -3.33 1.05 3.19
CA LEU A 83 -3.19 0.56 4.57
C LEU A 83 -3.36 1.64 5.64
N ARG A 84 -3.02 2.90 5.32
CA ARG A 84 -3.29 4.04 6.20
C ARG A 84 -4.77 4.34 6.34
N ASN A 85 -5.57 4.09 5.31
CA ASN A 85 -7.02 4.30 5.33
C ASN A 85 -7.80 3.06 5.79
N ASN A 86 -7.28 1.86 5.51
CA ASN A 86 -7.90 0.57 5.84
C ASN A 86 -6.80 -0.44 6.20
N THR A 87 -6.67 -0.76 7.50
CA THR A 87 -5.62 -1.66 8.01
C THR A 87 -5.77 -3.11 7.56
N LEU A 88 -6.93 -3.50 7.04
CA LEU A 88 -7.27 -4.86 6.61
C LEU A 88 -8.10 -4.78 5.31
N PRO A 89 -7.47 -4.44 4.17
CA PRO A 89 -8.16 -4.31 2.90
C PRO A 89 -8.54 -5.66 2.29
N THR A 90 -9.50 -5.68 1.37
CA THR A 90 -9.81 -6.87 0.56
C THR A 90 -8.86 -6.97 -0.64
N MET A 91 -8.89 -8.09 -1.37
CA MET A 91 -8.07 -8.21 -2.59
C MET A 91 -8.54 -7.25 -3.67
N GLU A 92 -9.85 -7.00 -3.76
CA GLU A 92 -10.45 -6.06 -4.70
C GLU A 92 -9.95 -4.63 -4.44
N GLU A 93 -9.92 -4.19 -3.18
CA GLU A 93 -9.39 -2.86 -2.81
C GLU A 93 -7.89 -2.72 -3.13
N ILE A 94 -7.11 -3.80 -2.99
CA ILE A 94 -5.69 -3.83 -3.36
C ILE A 94 -5.52 -3.69 -4.87
N GLU A 95 -6.33 -4.40 -5.66
CA GLU A 95 -6.30 -4.31 -7.13
C GLU A 95 -6.71 -2.91 -7.62
N GLU A 96 -7.75 -2.33 -7.02
CA GLU A 96 -8.18 -0.95 -7.29
C GLU A 96 -7.08 0.07 -7.00
N ALA A 97 -6.37 -0.08 -5.86
CA ALA A 97 -5.25 0.79 -5.52
C ALA A 97 -4.13 0.75 -6.59
N PHE A 98 -4.00 -0.33 -7.36
CA PHE A 98 -2.97 -0.48 -8.38
C PHE A 98 -3.38 -0.11 -9.81
N GLN A 99 -4.65 0.23 -10.08
CA GLN A 99 -5.12 0.59 -11.43
C GLN A 99 -4.34 1.74 -12.09
N GLY A 100 -3.78 2.66 -11.29
CA GLY A 100 -2.94 3.76 -11.76
C GLY A 100 -1.42 3.51 -11.76
N ASN A 101 -0.97 2.28 -11.47
CA ASN A 101 0.46 1.94 -11.46
C ASN A 101 0.78 0.98 -12.61
N LEU A 102 1.58 1.44 -13.57
CA LEU A 102 1.99 0.64 -14.72
C LEU A 102 3.29 -0.13 -14.44
N CYS A 103 3.29 -1.43 -14.73
CA CYS A 103 4.48 -2.27 -14.66
C CYS A 103 4.66 -3.07 -15.95
N ARG A 104 5.82 -2.94 -16.58
CA ARG A 104 6.14 -3.67 -17.82
C ARG A 104 6.88 -5.00 -17.59
N CYS A 105 7.55 -5.15 -16.46
CA CYS A 105 8.50 -6.25 -16.23
C CYS A 105 7.87 -7.46 -15.53
N THR A 106 7.05 -7.24 -14.49
CA THR A 106 6.64 -8.33 -13.58
C THR A 106 5.35 -9.03 -13.96
N GLY A 107 4.52 -8.43 -14.82
CA GLY A 107 3.19 -8.96 -15.14
C GLY A 107 2.21 -8.97 -13.95
N TYR A 108 2.42 -8.12 -12.93
CA TYR A 108 1.59 -7.90 -11.75
C TYR A 108 1.40 -9.06 -10.76
N ARG A 109 1.43 -10.32 -11.21
CA ARG A 109 1.24 -11.49 -10.34
C ARG A 109 2.09 -11.47 -9.07
N PRO A 110 3.43 -11.29 -9.12
CA PRO A 110 4.25 -11.28 -7.91
C PRO A 110 4.00 -10.06 -7.02
N ILE A 111 3.55 -8.93 -7.59
CA ILE A 111 3.16 -7.74 -6.82
C ILE A 111 1.91 -8.07 -6.00
N LEU A 112 0.86 -8.58 -6.64
CA LEU A 112 -0.39 -8.94 -5.96
C LEU A 112 -0.20 -10.04 -4.92
N GLU A 113 0.65 -11.02 -5.20
CA GLU A 113 0.98 -12.09 -4.25
C GLU A 113 1.67 -11.55 -2.99
N GLY A 114 2.63 -10.64 -3.14
CA GLY A 114 3.26 -9.97 -2.01
C GLY A 114 2.26 -9.18 -1.16
N MET A 115 1.33 -8.48 -1.81
CA MET A 115 0.36 -7.59 -1.12
C MET A 115 -0.83 -8.34 -0.51
N ARG A 116 -1.19 -9.51 -1.04
CA ARG A 116 -2.22 -10.40 -0.47
C ARG A 116 -1.98 -10.74 0.99
N THR A 117 -0.74 -10.74 1.43
CA THR A 117 -0.37 -10.95 2.84
C THR A 117 -0.92 -9.90 3.80
N PHE A 118 -1.37 -8.75 3.30
CA PHE A 118 -2.04 -7.70 4.07
C PHE A 118 -3.58 -7.78 3.96
N SER A 119 -4.13 -8.62 3.07
CA SER A 119 -5.57 -8.63 2.80
C SER A 119 -6.35 -9.45 3.82
N LYS A 120 -7.63 -9.12 4.02
CA LYS A 120 -8.62 -10.02 4.64
C LYS A 120 -8.71 -11.29 3.80
N VAL A 121 -8.18 -12.40 4.32
CA VAL A 121 -8.31 -13.70 3.65
C VAL A 121 -9.77 -14.14 3.72
N ARG A 122 -10.50 -14.03 2.59
CA ARG A 122 -11.84 -14.61 2.46
C ARG A 122 -11.68 -16.12 2.22
N LYS A 123 -11.44 -16.89 3.28
CA LYS A 123 -11.47 -18.36 3.18
C LYS A 123 -12.93 -18.82 3.11
N CYS A 124 -13.44 -19.04 1.90
CA CYS A 124 -14.60 -19.89 1.71
C CYS A 124 -14.15 -21.35 1.94
N LEU A 125 -14.22 -21.83 3.19
CA LEU A 125 -14.12 -23.25 3.47
C LEU A 125 -15.54 -23.80 3.64
N ASN A 126 -16.01 -24.55 2.63
CA ASN A 126 -17.19 -25.38 2.76
C ASN A 126 -16.86 -26.55 3.71
N LYS A 127 -17.24 -26.43 4.97
CA LYS A 127 -17.56 -27.58 5.82
C LYS A 127 -18.97 -27.35 6.36
N GLY A 128 -19.82 -28.36 6.21
CA GLY A 128 -21.28 -28.28 6.28
C GLY A 128 -21.84 -27.37 7.38
N SER A 129 -22.87 -26.60 6.99
CA SER A 129 -23.88 -26.00 7.86
C SER A 129 -23.36 -25.38 9.16
N ASN A 130 -22.42 -24.45 9.06
CA ASN A 130 -22.39 -23.21 9.85
C ASN A 130 -21.28 -22.27 9.34
N MET A 131 -21.63 -21.00 9.17
CA MET A 131 -20.71 -19.96 8.68
C MET A 131 -19.91 -19.40 9.86
N TYR A 132 -18.62 -19.75 9.95
CA TYR A 132 -17.72 -19.17 10.94
C TYR A 132 -16.61 -18.37 10.25
N ILE A 133 -16.43 -17.14 10.71
CA ILE A 133 -15.30 -16.29 10.34
C ILE A 133 -14.10 -16.77 11.17
N GLU A 134 -13.20 -17.57 10.60
CA GLU A 134 -11.89 -17.79 11.21
C GLU A 134 -11.01 -16.55 10.98
N ILE A 135 -11.10 -15.59 11.91
CA ILE A 135 -10.09 -14.54 12.05
C ILE A 135 -8.83 -15.24 12.56
N ASN A 136 -7.90 -15.47 11.64
CA ASN A 136 -6.50 -15.90 11.82
C ASN A 136 -6.04 -16.06 13.30
N LYS A 137 -6.45 -17.14 13.98
CA LYS A 137 -5.95 -17.54 15.32
C LYS A 137 -4.60 -18.24 15.18
N LYS A 138 -3.61 -17.55 14.61
CA LYS A 138 -2.20 -17.91 14.77
C LYS A 138 -1.41 -16.65 15.08
N LYS A 139 -1.31 -16.38 16.39
CA LYS A 139 -0.26 -15.57 17.07
C LYS A 139 0.44 -14.57 16.14
N CYS A 140 -0.12 -13.36 16.01
CA CYS A 140 0.74 -12.18 15.92
C CYS A 140 1.37 -12.00 17.29
N LYS A 141 2.50 -12.67 17.54
CA LYS A 141 3.43 -12.29 18.61
C LYS A 141 4.42 -11.33 17.97
N ASP A 142 4.39 -10.09 18.44
CA ASP A 142 5.27 -8.97 18.13
C ASP A 142 5.50 -8.69 16.65
N ASP A 143 4.59 -7.90 16.09
CA ASP A 143 4.95 -6.77 15.23
C ASP A 143 3.77 -5.80 15.35
N THR A 144 3.72 -5.10 16.49
CA THR A 144 3.06 -3.80 16.56
C THR A 144 3.52 -3.04 15.34
N LEU A 145 2.59 -2.76 14.40
CA LEU A 145 2.79 -1.80 13.34
C LEU A 145 3.33 -0.53 14.00
N PRO A 146 4.63 -0.21 13.89
CA PRO A 146 5.07 1.08 14.35
C PRO A 146 4.59 2.05 13.28
N PHE A 147 3.73 2.97 13.68
CA PHE A 147 3.64 4.25 12.99
C PHE A 147 5.04 4.87 12.92
#